data_AF-A0A2M7RM15-F1
#
_entry.id   AF-A0A2M7RM15-F1
#
_cell.length_a   1.000
_cell.length_b   1.000
_cell.length_c   1.000
_cell.angle_alpha   90.00
_cell.angle_beta   90.00
_cell.angle_gamma   90.00
#
_symmetry.space_group_name_H-M   'P 1'
#
loop_
_entity.id
_entity.type
_entity.pdbx_description
1 polymer ?
#
loop_
_entity_poly.entity_id
_entity_poly.type
_entity_poly.pdbx_seq_one_letter_code
_entity_poly.pdbx_strand_id
1 'polypeptide(L)'
;MLSDLTKTIYKELSAGNSVALIGATDFGKTWYVKNELIPFLESNEFKVKYFKDCKQKLEIKKDDDIVIVDEVETFVDREYLESRHPEEDPYYSEKYLEQVKGWHKKLKYIQKPAVFVITRNEDEEISYLVDNLDETDWGTHIKSIVFEK
;
A
#
# COMPACT_ATOMS: atom_id res chain seq x y z
N MET A 1 -16.07 15.69 -10.09
CA MET A 1 -16.86 14.55 -9.56
C MET A 1 -15.90 13.68 -8.77
N LEU A 2 -16.30 13.20 -7.60
CA LEU A 2 -15.49 12.28 -6.79
C LEU A 2 -15.47 10.90 -7.47
N SER A 3 -14.28 10.31 -7.67
CA SER A 3 -14.15 8.99 -8.28
C SER A 3 -14.77 7.91 -7.37
N ASP A 4 -15.28 6.84 -7.97
CA ASP A 4 -15.83 5.71 -7.19
C ASP A 4 -14.73 5.00 -6.38
N LEU A 5 -13.48 5.08 -6.84
CA LEU A 5 -12.30 4.68 -6.09
C LEU A 5 -12.18 5.45 -4.77
N THR A 6 -12.20 6.79 -4.80
CA THR A 6 -12.06 7.59 -3.57
C THR A 6 -13.18 7.32 -2.57
N LYS A 7 -14.42 7.14 -3.06
CA LYS A 7 -15.56 6.76 -2.19
C LYS A 7 -15.34 5.41 -1.52
N THR A 8 -14.82 4.43 -2.27
CA THR A 8 -14.57 3.08 -1.76
C THR A 8 -13.49 3.11 -0.69
N ILE A 9 -12.36 3.78 -0.96
CA ILE A 9 -11.27 3.95 0.02
C ILE A 9 -11.78 4.66 1.28
N TYR A 10 -12.53 5.76 1.13
CA TYR A 10 -13.10 6.49 2.26
C TYR A 10 -14.02 5.61 3.13
N LYS A 11 -14.87 4.80 2.51
CA LYS A 11 -15.77 3.89 3.23
C LYS A 11 -15.00 2.89 4.08
N GLU A 12 -13.94 2.29 3.54
CA GLU A 12 -13.11 1.33 4.27
C GLU A 12 -12.37 2.02 5.44
N LEU A 13 -11.72 3.15 5.20
CA LEU A 13 -10.99 3.89 6.23
C LEU A 13 -11.90 4.38 7.35
N SER A 14 -13.11 4.86 7.01
CA SER A 14 -14.10 5.31 7.99
C SER A 14 -14.67 4.16 8.84
N ALA A 15 -14.66 2.94 8.31
CA ALA A 15 -15.03 1.73 9.06
C ALA A 15 -13.91 1.21 9.97
N GLY A 16 -12.73 1.84 9.94
CA GLY A 16 -11.55 1.40 10.69
C GLY A 16 -10.66 0.41 9.95
N ASN A 17 -10.98 0.09 8.68
CA ASN A 17 -10.24 -0.89 7.89
C ASN A 17 -9.04 -0.24 7.19
N SER A 18 -8.06 -1.06 6.81
CA SER A 18 -6.94 -0.63 5.96
C SER A 18 -7.12 -1.10 4.52
N VAL A 19 -6.42 -0.47 3.59
CA VAL A 19 -6.52 -0.71 2.15
C VAL A 19 -5.13 -0.91 1.57
N ALA A 20 -4.97 -1.86 0.64
CA ALA A 20 -3.86 -1.81 -0.31
C ALA A 20 -4.35 -1.22 -1.63
N LEU A 21 -3.66 -0.18 -2.10
CA LEU A 21 -3.88 0.42 -3.40
C LEU A 21 -2.80 -0.12 -4.35
N ILE A 22 -3.19 -1.02 -5.24
CA ILE A 22 -2.27 -1.81 -6.08
C ILE A 22 -2.40 -1.35 -7.53
N GLY A 23 -1.29 -1.15 -8.22
CA GLY A 23 -1.33 -0.91 -9.67
C GLY A 23 0.06 -0.71 -10.27
N ALA A 24 0.14 -0.51 -11.59
CA ALA A 24 1.42 -0.39 -12.28
C ALA A 24 2.21 0.88 -11.97
N THR A 25 3.50 0.83 -12.28
CA THR A 25 4.37 2.01 -12.29
C THR A 25 3.77 3.05 -13.24
N ASP A 26 3.94 4.33 -12.91
CA ASP A 26 3.49 5.47 -13.73
C ASP A 26 1.96 5.61 -13.96
N PHE A 27 1.13 4.76 -13.34
CA PHE A 27 -0.33 4.95 -13.39
C PHE A 27 -0.79 6.19 -12.60
N GLY A 28 0.10 6.83 -11.85
CA GLY A 28 -0.18 8.08 -11.15
C GLY A 28 -0.71 7.89 -9.72
N LYS A 29 -0.52 6.71 -9.12
CA LYS A 29 -0.93 6.40 -7.74
C LYS A 29 -0.47 7.48 -6.74
N THR A 30 0.81 7.83 -6.75
CA THR A 30 1.35 8.89 -5.87
C THR A 30 0.71 10.25 -6.14
N TRP A 31 0.45 10.59 -7.40
CA TRP A 31 -0.23 11.85 -7.74
C TRP A 31 -1.66 11.84 -7.22
N TYR A 32 -2.42 10.78 -7.47
CA TYR A 32 -3.78 10.59 -6.98
C TYR A 32 -3.84 10.68 -5.45
N VAL A 33 -2.95 9.95 -4.75
CA VAL A 33 -2.86 9.96 -3.29
C VAL A 33 -2.69 11.40 -2.78
N LYS A 34 -1.74 12.15 -3.34
CA LYS A 34 -1.36 13.47 -2.83
C LYS A 34 -2.31 14.59 -3.24
N ASN A 35 -2.94 14.50 -4.41
CA ASN A 35 -3.72 15.59 -4.99
C ASN A 35 -5.23 15.35 -4.95
N GLU A 36 -5.67 14.10 -4.76
CA GLU A 36 -7.10 13.77 -4.66
C GLU A 36 -7.43 13.14 -3.31
N LEU A 37 -6.81 12.01 -2.96
CA LEU A 37 -7.21 11.23 -1.79
C LEU A 37 -6.94 11.98 -0.48
N ILE A 38 -5.72 12.49 -0.27
CA ILE A 38 -5.37 13.22 0.96
C ILE A 38 -6.26 14.46 1.13
N PRO A 39 -6.36 15.38 0.14
CA PRO A 39 -7.24 16.54 0.27
C PRO A 39 -8.71 16.16 0.54
N PHE A 40 -9.20 15.10 -0.11
CA PHE A 40 -10.54 14.60 0.14
C PHE A 40 -10.72 14.13 1.60
N LEU A 41 -9.81 13.29 2.11
CA LEU A 41 -9.87 12.82 3.50
C LEU A 41 -9.80 13.98 4.50
N GLU A 42 -8.91 14.95 4.27
CA GLU A 42 -8.76 16.14 5.13
C GLU A 42 -10.00 17.04 5.10
N SER A 43 -10.64 17.21 3.94
CA SER A 43 -11.93 17.91 3.84
C SER A 43 -13.08 17.20 4.55
N ASN A 44 -12.93 15.92 4.86
CA ASN A 44 -13.83 15.13 5.69
C ASN A 44 -13.31 15.00 7.13
N GLU A 45 -12.52 15.98 7.59
CA GLU A 45 -12.04 16.15 8.96
C GLU A 45 -11.05 15.10 9.48
N PHE A 46 -10.53 14.21 8.61
CA PHE A 46 -9.46 13.30 9.00
C PHE A 46 -8.09 13.98 8.99
N LYS A 47 -7.28 13.75 10.02
CA LYS A 47 -5.85 14.07 10.01
C LYS A 47 -5.08 12.94 9.35
N VAL A 48 -4.51 13.21 8.18
CA VAL A 48 -3.79 12.21 7.39
C VAL A 48 -2.28 12.36 7.55
N LYS A 49 -1.61 11.25 7.88
CA LYS A 49 -0.15 11.17 7.90
C LYS A 49 0.35 10.44 6.67
N TYR A 50 1.06 11.15 5.79
CA TYR A 50 1.68 10.57 4.59
C TYR A 50 3.17 10.27 4.78
N PHE A 51 3.58 9.08 4.34
CA PHE A 51 4.96 8.65 4.21
C PHE A 51 5.22 8.25 2.76
N LYS A 52 6.23 8.86 2.13
CA LYS A 52 6.57 8.60 0.72
C LYS A 52 7.20 7.23 0.46
N ASP A 53 7.74 6.60 1.51
CA ASP A 53 8.42 5.32 1.47
C ASP A 53 8.59 4.79 2.91
N CYS A 54 9.04 3.55 3.03
CA CYS A 54 9.37 2.92 4.31
C CYS A 54 10.82 3.15 4.78
N LYS A 55 11.62 3.98 4.09
CA LYS A 55 13.05 4.14 4.37
C LYS A 55 13.25 4.93 5.67
N GLN A 56 12.38 5.89 5.94
CA GLN A 56 12.45 6.74 7.13
C GLN A 56 11.79 6.07 8.35
N LYS A 57 11.87 6.74 9.51
CA LYS A 57 11.13 6.34 10.70
C LYS A 57 9.67 6.78 10.54
N LEU A 58 8.73 5.88 10.83
CA LEU A 58 7.30 6.18 10.76
C LEU A 58 6.86 6.87 12.04
N GLU A 59 6.92 8.20 12.06
CA GLU A 59 6.50 9.01 13.20
C GLU A 59 5.01 9.35 13.09
N ILE A 60 4.19 8.48 13.67
CA ILE A 60 2.72 8.58 13.72
C ILE A 60 2.33 9.20 15.06
N LYS A 61 1.57 10.29 15.03
CA LYS A 61 1.09 11.00 16.21
C LYS A 61 -0.21 10.38 16.69
N LYS A 62 -0.52 10.60 17.98
CA LYS A 62 -1.77 10.11 18.59
C LYS A 62 -3.01 10.67 17.88
N ASP A 63 -2.93 11.92 17.43
CA ASP A 63 -4.00 12.64 16.75
C ASP A 63 -4.02 12.44 15.23
N ASP A 64 -3.14 11.62 14.66
CA ASP A 64 -3.31 11.17 13.27
C ASP A 64 -4.45 10.14 13.22
N ASP A 65 -5.37 10.29 12.28
CA ASP A 65 -6.52 9.40 12.11
C ASP A 65 -6.23 8.30 11.08
N ILE A 66 -5.59 8.67 9.97
CA ILE A 66 -5.29 7.79 8.84
C ILE A 66 -3.80 7.88 8.51
N VAL A 67 -3.19 6.74 8.20
CA VAL A 67 -1.79 6.68 7.74
C VAL A 67 -1.76 6.25 6.27
N ILE A 68 -1.02 6.96 5.44
CA ILE A 68 -0.76 6.54 4.06
C ILE A 68 0.73 6.28 3.91
N VAL A 69 1.09 5.08 3.47
CA VAL A 69 2.47 4.72 3.17
C VAL A 69 2.57 4.36 1.70
N ASP A 70 3.32 5.17 0.97
CA ASP A 70 3.63 4.96 -0.44
C ASP A 70 4.81 3.99 -0.60
N GLU A 71 4.95 3.40 -1.79
CA GLU A 71 6.10 2.54 -2.15
C GLU A 71 6.36 1.41 -1.12
N VAL A 72 5.32 0.65 -0.79
CA VAL A 72 5.41 -0.52 0.11
C VAL A 72 5.67 -1.77 -0.71
N GLU A 73 6.48 -2.67 -0.15
CA GLU A 73 6.75 -4.00 -0.71
C GLU A 73 6.17 -5.09 0.19
N THR A 74 5.68 -6.16 -0.41
CA THR A 74 5.13 -7.36 0.24
C THR A 74 5.78 -8.62 -0.34
N PHE A 75 5.81 -9.69 0.45
CA PHE A 75 6.30 -11.00 0.00
C PHE A 75 5.19 -12.02 -0.23
N VAL A 76 3.91 -11.62 -0.12
CA VAL A 76 2.75 -12.50 -0.32
C VAL A 76 2.74 -13.14 -1.70
N ASP A 77 3.21 -12.44 -2.72
CA ASP A 77 3.30 -12.91 -4.10
C ASP A 77 4.73 -13.27 -4.53
N ARG A 78 5.67 -13.39 -3.60
CA ARG A 78 7.08 -13.63 -3.91
C ARG A 78 7.30 -14.88 -4.76
N GLU A 79 6.72 -16.01 -4.36
CA GLU A 79 6.88 -17.28 -5.11
C GLU A 79 6.29 -17.16 -6.52
N TYR A 80 5.21 -16.40 -6.67
CA TYR A 80 4.60 -16.12 -7.97
C TYR A 80 5.55 -15.30 -8.85
N LEU A 81 6.09 -14.20 -8.33
CA LEU A 81 7.05 -13.35 -9.04
C LEU A 81 8.31 -14.12 -9.46
N GLU A 82 8.89 -14.90 -8.55
CA GLU A 82 10.07 -15.74 -8.83
C GLU A 82 9.78 -16.79 -9.92
N SER A 83 8.55 -17.32 -9.99
CA SER A 83 8.15 -18.26 -11.04
C SER A 83 7.92 -17.61 -12.41
N ARG A 84 7.53 -16.34 -12.43
CA ARG A 84 7.21 -15.58 -13.65
C ARG A 84 8.45 -14.99 -14.32
N HIS A 85 9.46 -14.66 -13.51
CA HIS A 85 10.71 -14.01 -13.93
C HIS A 85 11.93 -14.89 -13.61
N PRO A 86 12.03 -16.12 -14.15
CA PRO A 86 13.12 -17.04 -13.85
C PRO A 86 14.51 -16.53 -14.29
N GLU A 87 14.56 -15.58 -15.21
CA GLU A 87 15.78 -14.89 -15.65
C GLU A 87 16.35 -13.92 -14.60
N GLU A 88 15.52 -13.51 -13.63
CA GLU A 88 15.92 -12.60 -12.55
C GLU A 88 16.39 -13.34 -11.29
N ASP A 89 16.77 -14.62 -11.35
CA ASP A 89 17.10 -15.43 -10.16
C ASP A 89 18.39 -14.97 -9.41
N PRO A 90 18.32 -14.58 -8.12
CA PRO A 90 17.11 -14.45 -7.30
C PRO A 90 16.39 -13.11 -7.52
N TYR A 91 15.07 -13.17 -7.73
CA TYR A 91 14.24 -11.98 -8.04
C TYR A 91 14.48 -10.84 -7.04
N TYR A 92 14.64 -11.22 -5.77
CA TYR A 92 15.10 -10.32 -4.72
C TYR A 92 16.53 -10.64 -4.28
N SER A 93 17.42 -9.65 -4.34
CA SER A 93 18.72 -9.73 -3.66
C SER A 93 18.54 -9.88 -2.14
N GLU A 94 19.44 -10.61 -1.47
CA GLU A 94 19.42 -10.78 -0.01
C GLU A 94 19.38 -9.43 0.74
N LYS A 95 20.16 -8.47 0.27
CA LYS A 95 20.21 -7.11 0.82
C LYS A 95 18.84 -6.42 0.75
N TYR A 96 18.12 -6.58 -0.36
CA TYR A 96 16.79 -6.01 -0.50
C TYR A 96 15.76 -6.72 0.39
N LEU A 97 15.84 -8.05 0.50
CA LEU A 97 14.99 -8.82 1.43
C LEU A 97 15.16 -8.36 2.87
N GLU A 98 16.39 -8.14 3.34
CA GLU A 98 16.65 -7.61 4.68
C GLU A 98 16.06 -6.21 4.87
N GLN A 99 16.17 -5.36 3.86
CA GLN A 99 15.63 -4.01 3.88
C GLN A 99 14.11 -4.01 4.00
N VAL A 100 13.41 -4.83 3.19
CA VAL A 100 11.94 -4.98 3.22
C VAL A 100 11.47 -5.57 4.56
N LYS A 101 12.17 -6.58 5.10
CA LYS A 101 11.89 -7.07 6.47
C LYS A 101 12.03 -5.97 7.52
N GLY A 102 13.01 -5.08 7.35
CA GLY A 102 13.18 -3.88 8.17
C GLY A 102 11.99 -2.92 8.04
N TRP A 103 11.41 -2.78 6.86
CA TRP A 103 10.19 -2.01 6.61
C TRP A 103 8.97 -2.62 7.28
N HIS A 104 8.73 -3.92 7.10
CA HIS A 104 7.61 -4.65 7.72
C HIS A 104 7.60 -4.50 9.25
N LYS A 105 8.78 -4.55 9.89
CA LYS A 105 8.91 -4.28 11.33
C LYS A 105 8.41 -2.89 11.73
N LYS A 106 8.61 -1.87 10.89
CA LYS A 106 8.10 -0.50 11.14
C LYS A 106 6.59 -0.45 10.91
N LEU A 107 6.10 -1.05 9.82
CA LEU A 107 4.69 -1.04 9.43
C LEU A 107 3.79 -1.72 10.48
N LYS A 108 4.29 -2.76 11.16
CA LYS A 108 3.58 -3.44 12.27
C LYS A 108 3.13 -2.49 13.40
N TYR A 109 3.79 -1.35 13.57
CA TYR A 109 3.43 -0.36 14.60
C TYR A 109 2.31 0.59 14.16
N ILE A 110 1.85 0.51 12.91
CA ILE A 110 0.66 1.23 12.46
C ILE A 110 -0.56 0.53 13.06
N GLN A 111 -1.24 1.23 13.97
CA GLN A 111 -2.46 0.77 14.64
C GLN A 111 -3.69 1.57 14.22
N LYS A 112 -3.55 2.36 13.16
CA LYS A 112 -4.57 3.25 12.59
C LYS A 112 -5.00 2.72 11.23
N PRO A 113 -6.22 3.02 10.76
CA PRO A 113 -6.61 2.78 9.38
C PRO A 113 -5.56 3.32 8.41
N ALA A 114 -5.17 2.50 7.45
CA ALA A 114 -4.06 2.83 6.58
C ALA A 114 -4.34 2.56 5.09
N VAL A 115 -3.63 3.30 4.24
CA VAL A 115 -3.52 2.99 2.82
C VAL A 115 -2.06 2.64 2.53
N PHE A 116 -1.83 1.42 2.03
CA PHE A 116 -0.53 0.96 1.58
C PHE A 116 -0.52 0.96 0.05
N VAL A 117 0.35 1.75 -0.56
CA VAL A 117 0.48 1.80 -2.02
C VAL A 117 1.51 0.77 -2.45
N ILE A 118 1.11 -0.16 -3.30
CA ILE A 118 1.94 -1.26 -3.79
C ILE A 118 2.01 -1.20 -5.31
N THR A 119 3.17 -1.49 -5.87
CA THR A 119 3.40 -1.46 -7.32
C THR A 119 3.68 -2.87 -7.84
N ARG A 120 2.97 -3.24 -8.90
CA ARG A 120 3.17 -4.44 -9.73
C ARG A 120 2.92 -4.07 -11.18
N ASN A 121 3.79 -4.47 -12.09
CA ASN A 121 3.82 -3.88 -13.43
C ASN A 121 2.98 -4.66 -14.44
N GLU A 122 2.82 -5.97 -14.24
CA GLU A 122 2.01 -6.81 -15.11
C GLU A 122 0.59 -6.98 -14.54
N ASP A 123 -0.42 -7.04 -15.41
CA ASP A 123 -1.82 -7.19 -15.01
C ASP A 123 -2.05 -8.50 -14.24
N GLU A 124 -1.31 -9.55 -14.59
CA GLU A 124 -1.35 -10.84 -13.90
C GLU A 124 -0.75 -10.77 -12.49
N GLU A 125 0.31 -9.98 -12.29
CA GLU A 125 0.89 -9.73 -10.96
C GLU A 125 -0.07 -8.94 -10.07
N ILE A 126 -0.69 -7.90 -10.63
CA ILE A 126 -1.71 -7.11 -9.94
C ILE A 126 -2.88 -8.01 -9.53
N SER A 127 -3.41 -8.80 -10.48
CA SER A 127 -4.54 -9.69 -10.23
C SER A 127 -4.21 -10.74 -9.18
N TYR A 128 -3.04 -11.38 -9.29
CA TYR A 128 -2.59 -12.37 -8.31
C TYR A 128 -2.49 -11.75 -6.91
N LEU A 129 -1.88 -10.58 -6.79
CA LEU A 129 -1.73 -9.95 -5.48
C LEU A 129 -3.08 -9.55 -4.88
N VAL A 130 -4.01 -9.02 -5.69
CA VAL A 130 -5.36 -8.64 -5.23
C VAL A 130 -6.13 -9.85 -4.68
N ASP A 131 -6.02 -11.00 -5.35
CA ASP A 131 -6.71 -12.24 -4.97
C ASP A 131 -6.10 -12.91 -3.73
N ASN A 132 -4.84 -12.61 -3.40
CA ASN A 132 -4.09 -13.30 -2.34
C ASN A 132 -3.66 -12.40 -1.17
N LEU A 133 -3.83 -11.07 -1.27
CA LEU A 133 -3.46 -10.12 -0.22
C LEU A 133 -4.70 -9.69 0.58
N ASP A 134 -5.04 -10.48 1.58
CA ASP A 134 -6.06 -10.18 2.61
C ASP A 134 -5.42 -9.74 3.95
N GLU A 135 -4.22 -10.25 4.24
CA GLU A 135 -3.36 -9.84 5.34
C GLU A 135 -1.94 -9.55 4.85
N THR A 136 -1.35 -8.46 5.31
CA THR A 136 0.01 -8.06 4.93
C THR A 136 1.06 -8.85 5.72
N ASP A 137 2.32 -8.87 5.23
CA ASP A 137 3.44 -9.52 5.94
C ASP A 137 3.69 -8.99 7.37
N TRP A 138 3.15 -7.81 7.70
CA TRP A 138 3.25 -7.19 9.02
C TRP A 138 1.99 -7.38 9.89
N GLY A 139 1.01 -8.17 9.43
CA GLY A 139 -0.15 -8.60 10.20
C GLY A 139 -1.32 -7.62 10.20
N THR A 140 -1.47 -6.82 9.15
CA THR A 140 -2.63 -5.92 8.98
C THR A 140 -3.60 -6.52 7.98
N HIS A 141 -4.86 -6.73 8.41
CA HIS A 141 -5.94 -7.05 7.48
C HIS A 141 -6.25 -5.85 6.60
N ILE A 142 -6.42 -6.10 5.30
CA ILE A 142 -6.63 -5.05 4.32
C ILE A 142 -7.71 -5.41 3.31
N LYS A 143 -8.28 -4.38 2.69
CA LYS A 143 -9.00 -4.51 1.43
C LYS A 143 -8.07 -4.16 0.27
N SER A 144 -7.80 -5.10 -0.61
CA SER A 144 -7.08 -4.84 -1.86
C SER A 144 -8.00 -4.13 -2.87
N ILE A 145 -7.49 -3.04 -3.45
CA ILE A 145 -8.18 -2.23 -4.46
C ILE A 145 -7.19 -1.95 -5.60
N VAL A 146 -7.61 -2.25 -6.83
CA VAL A 146 -6.84 -1.95 -8.03
C VAL A 146 -6.96 -0.47 -8.36
N PHE A 147 -5.82 0.15 -8.63
CA PHE A 147 -5.72 1.47 -9.22
C PHE A 147 -5.56 1.30 -10.74
N GLU A 148 -6.67 1.45 -11.44
CA GLU A 148 -6.73 1.48 -12.91
C GLU A 148 -6.97 2.93 -13.37
N LYS A 149 -6.48 3.28 -14.55
CA LYS A 149 -6.66 4.61 -15.14
C LYS A 149 -7.54 4.53 -16.39
#